data_AF-A0A1R0ZZ31-F1
#
_entry.id   AF-A0A1R0ZZ31-F1
#
_cell.length_a   1.000
_cell.length_b   1.000
_cell.length_c   1.000
_cell.angle_alpha   90.00
_cell.angle_beta   90.00
_cell.angle_gamma   90.00
#
_symmetry.space_group_name_H-M   'P 1'
#
loop_
_entity.id
_entity.type
_entity.pdbx_description
1 polymer ?
#
loop_
_entity_poly.entity_id
_entity_poly.type
_entity_poly.pdbx_seq_one_letter_code
_entity_poly.pdbx_strand_id
1 'polypeptide(L)'
;MSASLVLPLVRRIKELEADYQIRNGQSEEVSKWLLWDDAKDFIRENCREIVFNNKDFEELTDPEKFPYRTADELRPFIQELNEVKTDFIHILEVILNDEWHPDDFDDFDHFYRTTTFAYSDRRFYYEIIFTLFTVEPSTISYTIDAASINRNEYRAKRTDSDRLLGELKNILYQIEAQKNNLKAYGKPDGLWLGLLVIVYACVVGVIWPITLQPYPLEVYNDVLTKWVLLGWFISALLAIFAYLAWSTYRLTVRK
;
A
#
# COMPACT_ATOMS: atom_id res chain seq x y z
N MET A 1 -18.83 -31.41 -1.63
CA MET A 1 -17.38 -31.34 -1.91
C MET A 1 -16.86 -29.92 -2.14
N SER A 2 -17.65 -28.86 -1.88
CA SER A 2 -17.29 -27.45 -2.18
C SER A 2 -16.71 -26.67 -0.99
N ALA A 3 -17.02 -27.04 0.25
CA ALA A 3 -16.56 -26.31 1.44
C ALA A 3 -15.06 -26.50 1.76
N SER A 4 -14.44 -27.61 1.36
CA SER A 4 -13.06 -27.93 1.76
C SER A 4 -11.98 -27.15 1.00
N LEU A 5 -12.31 -26.52 -0.15
CA LEU A 5 -11.38 -25.73 -0.94
C LEU A 5 -11.51 -24.22 -0.72
N VAL A 6 -12.66 -23.76 -0.23
CA VAL A 6 -12.89 -22.35 0.11
C VAL A 6 -12.14 -21.94 1.38
N LEU A 7 -12.12 -22.81 2.39
CA LEU A 7 -11.48 -22.53 3.67
C LEU A 7 -9.96 -22.29 3.55
N PRO A 8 -9.19 -23.08 2.77
CA PRO A 8 -7.78 -22.81 2.50
C PRO A 8 -7.53 -21.48 1.77
N LEU A 9 -8.37 -21.10 0.81
CA LEU A 9 -8.23 -19.84 0.06
C LEU A 9 -8.43 -18.63 0.97
N VAL A 10 -9.49 -18.65 1.80
CA VAL A 10 -9.77 -17.58 2.77
C VAL A 10 -8.65 -17.48 3.80
N ARG A 11 -8.15 -18.62 4.29
CA ARG A 11 -6.99 -18.65 5.20
C ARG A 11 -5.76 -18.04 4.54
N ARG A 12 -5.45 -18.41 3.29
CA ARG A 12 -4.30 -17.88 2.56
C ARG A 12 -4.40 -16.37 2.33
N ILE A 13 -5.58 -15.85 2.03
CA ILE A 13 -5.81 -14.40 1.93
C ILE A 13 -5.48 -13.72 3.25
N LYS A 14 -5.97 -14.25 4.38
CA LYS A 14 -5.67 -13.68 5.71
C LYS A 14 -4.17 -13.71 6.05
N GLU A 15 -3.49 -14.80 5.70
CA GLU A 15 -2.04 -14.93 5.90
C GLU A 15 -1.28 -13.88 5.07
N LEU A 16 -1.67 -13.65 3.81
CA LEU A 16 -1.07 -12.62 2.95
C LEU A 16 -1.39 -11.21 3.42
N GLU A 17 -2.61 -10.96 3.92
CA GLU A 17 -2.98 -9.66 4.50
C GLU A 17 -2.17 -9.37 5.78
N ALA A 18 -1.90 -10.37 6.61
CA ALA A 18 -1.02 -10.21 7.77
C ALA A 18 0.44 -9.93 7.36
N ASP A 19 0.98 -10.66 6.37
CA ASP A 19 2.34 -10.41 5.86
C ASP A 19 2.45 -9.01 5.21
N TYR A 20 1.41 -8.56 4.50
CA TYR A 20 1.31 -7.21 3.98
C TYR A 20 1.43 -6.16 5.10
N GLN A 21 0.67 -6.31 6.19
CA GLN A 21 0.70 -5.34 7.29
C GLN A 21 2.09 -5.25 7.95
N ILE A 22 2.74 -6.40 8.16
CA ILE A 22 4.09 -6.45 8.75
C ILE A 22 5.09 -5.73 7.84
N ARG A 23 5.11 -6.06 6.54
CA ARG A 23 6.04 -5.44 5.58
C ARG A 23 5.74 -3.97 5.34
N ASN A 24 4.47 -3.57 5.39
CA ASN A 24 4.07 -2.18 5.27
C ASN A 24 4.61 -1.36 6.45
N GLY A 25 4.50 -1.88 7.67
CA GLY A 25 5.10 -1.25 8.86
C GLY A 25 6.62 -1.10 8.73
N GLN A 26 7.33 -2.13 8.23
CA GLN A 26 8.77 -2.04 7.96
C GLN A 26 9.11 -0.97 6.91
N SER A 27 8.32 -0.90 5.83
CA SER A 27 8.49 0.10 4.79
C SER A 27 8.27 1.52 5.32
N GLU A 28 7.27 1.72 6.17
CA GLU A 28 6.99 3.00 6.82
C GLU A 28 8.13 3.43 7.75
N GLU A 29 8.69 2.49 8.53
CA GLU A 29 9.83 2.78 9.40
C GLU A 29 11.07 3.21 8.62
N VAL A 30 11.41 2.49 7.54
CA VAL A 30 12.51 2.86 6.65
C VAL A 30 12.24 4.20 5.98
N SER A 31 11.00 4.46 5.55
CA SER A 31 10.62 5.74 4.96
C SER A 31 10.74 6.90 5.94
N LYS A 32 10.33 6.72 7.20
CA LYS A 32 10.49 7.73 8.27
C LYS A 32 11.97 8.01 8.54
N TRP A 33 12.80 6.97 8.59
CA TRP A 33 14.23 7.13 8.77
C TRP A 33 14.86 7.93 7.63
N LEU A 34 14.52 7.60 6.37
CA LEU A 34 15.01 8.33 5.20
C LEU A 34 14.56 9.78 5.20
N LEU A 35 13.29 10.03 5.54
CA LEU A 35 12.73 11.39 5.65
C LEU A 35 13.45 12.21 6.71
N TRP A 36 13.71 11.62 7.88
CA TRP A 36 14.48 12.29 8.93
C TRP A 36 15.92 12.58 8.48
N ASP A 37 16.56 11.67 7.76
CA ASP A 37 17.90 11.89 7.23
C ASP A 37 17.94 13.04 6.22
N ASP A 38 17.01 13.04 5.26
CA ASP A 38 16.85 14.14 4.29
C ASP A 38 16.56 15.48 5.00
N ALA A 39 15.71 15.47 6.03
CA ALA A 39 15.36 16.67 6.80
C ALA A 39 16.56 17.25 7.55
N LYS A 40 17.40 16.39 8.16
CA LYS A 40 18.63 16.85 8.82
C LYS A 40 19.57 17.54 7.85
N ASP A 41 19.72 17.00 6.64
CA ASP A 41 20.57 17.59 5.61
C ASP A 41 20.00 18.93 5.13
N PHE A 42 18.69 19.00 4.90
CA PHE A 42 18.01 20.25 4.58
C PHE A 42 18.21 21.31 5.67
N ILE A 43 18.03 20.94 6.94
CA ILE A 43 18.24 21.84 8.08
C ILE A 43 19.70 22.28 8.14
N ARG A 44 20.68 21.38 8.02
CA ARG A 44 22.11 21.76 8.03
C ARG A 44 22.45 22.79 6.97
N GLU A 45 21.90 22.63 5.76
CA GLU A 45 22.17 23.54 4.65
C GLU A 45 21.46 24.89 4.79
N ASN A 46 20.25 24.91 5.38
CA ASN A 46 19.35 26.07 5.34
C ASN A 46 19.09 26.71 6.72
N CYS A 47 19.57 26.13 7.82
CA CYS A 47 19.25 26.58 9.18
C CYS A 47 19.63 28.05 9.41
N ARG A 48 20.73 28.53 8.83
CA ARG A 48 21.12 29.94 8.93
C ARG A 48 20.05 30.87 8.34
N GLU A 49 19.56 30.54 7.16
CA GLU A 49 18.54 31.33 6.44
C GLU A 49 17.19 31.29 7.18
N ILE A 50 16.86 30.15 7.77
CA ILE A 50 15.62 29.96 8.55
C ILE A 50 15.71 30.70 9.89
N VAL A 51 16.82 30.54 10.62
CA VAL A 51 16.97 31.05 11.99
C VAL A 51 17.24 32.56 12.02
N PHE A 52 18.15 33.07 11.18
CA PHE A 52 18.55 34.49 11.23
C PHE A 52 17.82 35.37 10.23
N ASN A 53 17.58 34.87 9.01
CA ASN A 53 16.99 35.69 7.95
C ASN A 53 15.47 35.57 7.88
N ASN A 54 14.86 34.71 8.70
CA ASN A 54 13.41 34.47 8.74
C ASN A 54 12.84 34.16 7.34
N LYS A 55 13.65 33.56 6.46
CA LYS A 55 13.19 33.16 5.13
C LYS A 55 12.14 32.07 5.25
N ASP A 56 11.16 32.12 4.36
CA ASP A 56 10.19 31.06 4.26
C ASP A 56 10.89 29.78 3.78
N PHE A 57 10.68 28.68 4.51
CA PHE A 57 11.29 27.40 4.15
C PHE A 57 10.72 26.85 2.84
N GLU A 58 9.50 27.27 2.46
CA GLU A 58 8.90 26.93 1.17
C GLU A 58 9.70 27.52 0.00
N GLU A 59 10.33 28.69 0.19
CA GLU A 59 11.21 29.33 -0.81
C GLU A 59 12.60 28.67 -0.89
N LEU A 60 13.03 28.00 0.19
CA LEU A 60 14.32 27.30 0.28
C LEU A 60 14.23 25.86 -0.23
N THR A 61 13.01 25.34 -0.42
CA THR A 61 12.79 23.98 -0.90
C THR A 61 12.99 23.94 -2.42
N ASP A 62 14.21 23.63 -2.86
CA ASP A 62 14.53 23.45 -4.28
C ASP A 62 14.21 22.01 -4.73
N PRO A 63 13.21 21.81 -5.62
CA PRO A 63 12.86 20.49 -6.15
C PRO A 63 14.00 19.83 -6.94
N GLU A 64 14.97 20.60 -7.45
CA GLU A 64 16.13 20.05 -8.17
C GLU A 64 17.18 19.46 -7.21
N LYS A 65 17.31 20.02 -6.00
CA LYS A 65 18.24 19.51 -4.97
C LYS A 65 17.63 18.42 -4.09
N PHE A 66 16.32 18.50 -3.83
CA PHE A 66 15.58 17.52 -3.05
C PHE A 66 14.44 16.88 -3.86
N PRO A 67 14.74 16.16 -4.96
CA PRO A 67 13.75 15.71 -5.94
C PRO A 67 12.72 14.69 -5.43
N TYR A 68 12.86 14.22 -4.19
CA TYR A 68 12.06 13.12 -3.64
C TYR A 68 11.25 13.50 -2.41
N ARG A 69 11.30 14.75 -1.94
CA ARG A 69 10.59 15.21 -0.74
C ARG A 69 9.86 16.51 -1.00
N THR A 70 8.61 16.58 -0.58
CA THR A 70 7.82 17.81 -0.71
C THR A 70 8.06 18.72 0.50
N ALA A 71 7.83 20.03 0.33
CA ALA A 71 7.86 20.99 1.44
C ALA A 71 6.92 20.57 2.58
N ASP A 72 5.78 19.95 2.26
CA ASP A 72 4.83 19.43 3.25
C ASP A 72 5.41 18.29 4.11
N GLU A 73 6.25 17.42 3.54
CA GLU A 73 6.91 16.34 4.30
C GLU A 73 7.99 16.88 5.25
N LEU A 74 8.62 18.00 4.90
CA LEU A 74 9.67 18.65 5.71
C LEU A 74 9.10 19.60 6.78
N ARG A 75 7.91 20.17 6.55
CA ARG A 75 7.23 21.11 7.46
C ARG A 75 7.26 20.72 8.95
N PRO A 76 6.95 19.47 9.38
CA PRO A 76 7.00 19.14 10.80
C PRO A 76 8.39 19.33 11.41
N PHE A 77 9.46 18.98 10.69
CA PHE A 77 10.83 19.14 11.17
C PHE A 77 11.25 20.61 11.25
N ILE A 78 10.78 21.44 10.32
CA ILE A 78 11.01 22.89 10.37
C ILE A 78 10.24 23.55 11.51
N GLN A 79 9.03 23.07 11.80
CA GLN A 79 8.28 23.53 12.96
C GLN A 79 9.02 23.19 14.27
N GLU A 80 9.55 21.98 14.39
CA GLU A 80 10.38 21.59 15.53
C GLU A 80 11.62 22.47 15.67
N LEU A 81 12.29 22.80 14.56
CA LEU A 81 13.42 23.74 14.55
C LEU A 81 13.03 25.13 15.07
N ASN A 82 11.86 25.65 14.68
CA ASN A 82 11.39 26.96 15.13
C ASN A 82 11.02 26.98 16.62
N GLU A 83 10.45 25.90 17.13
CA GLU A 83 10.19 25.72 18.56
C GLU A 83 11.51 25.72 19.35
N VAL A 84 12.49 24.95 18.88
CA VAL A 84 13.83 24.87 19.50
C VAL A 84 14.57 26.21 19.40
N LYS A 85 14.46 26.94 18.28
CA LYS A 85 14.99 28.31 18.13
C LYS A 85 14.46 29.25 19.22
N THR A 86 13.16 29.21 19.46
CA THR A 86 12.51 30.08 20.45
C THR A 86 13.01 29.77 21.86
N ASP A 87 13.09 28.48 22.20
CA ASP A 87 13.64 28.04 23.49
C ASP A 87 15.13 28.42 23.64
N PHE A 88 15.92 28.22 22.59
CA PHE A 88 17.34 28.56 22.60
C PHE A 88 17.59 30.06 22.77
N ILE A 89 16.82 30.93 22.11
CA ILE A 89 16.92 32.39 22.29
C ILE A 89 16.58 32.78 23.74
N HIS A 90 15.52 32.21 24.30
CA HIS A 90 15.14 32.47 25.70
C HIS A 90 16.26 32.05 26.67
N ILE A 91 16.89 30.89 26.44
CA ILE A 91 18.05 30.44 27.22
C ILE A 91 19.19 31.46 27.11
N LEU A 92 19.53 31.92 25.90
CA LEU A 92 20.58 32.92 25.72
C LEU A 92 20.26 34.23 26.45
N GLU A 93 19.01 34.69 26.40
CA GLU A 93 18.58 35.89 27.13
C GLU A 93 18.75 35.76 28.64
N VAL A 94 18.42 34.60 29.22
CA VAL A 94 18.61 34.34 30.66
C VAL A 94 20.10 34.35 31.01
N ILE A 95 20.92 33.64 30.23
CA ILE A 95 22.38 33.54 30.44
C ILE A 95 23.05 34.92 30.36
N LEU A 96 22.69 35.74 29.36
CA LEU A 96 23.24 37.08 29.16
C LEU A 96 22.83 38.06 30.27
N ASN A 97 21.67 37.88 30.89
CA ASN A 97 21.16 38.75 31.95
C ASN A 97 21.71 38.41 33.35
N ASP A 98 22.07 37.15 33.61
CA ASP A 98 22.51 36.68 34.94
C ASP A 98 24.04 36.79 35.18
N GLU A 99 24.79 37.46 34.31
CA GLU A 99 26.29 37.50 34.31
C GLU A 99 26.94 36.10 34.34
N TRP A 100 26.17 35.05 34.09
CA TRP A 100 26.65 33.68 34.02
C TRP A 100 27.17 33.43 32.61
N HIS A 101 28.45 33.73 32.39
CA HIS A 101 29.16 33.18 31.23
C HIS A 101 29.75 31.84 31.63
N PRO A 102 29.30 30.72 31.03
CA PRO A 102 30.03 29.46 31.17
C PRO A 102 31.43 29.71 30.61
N ASP A 103 32.47 29.44 31.41
CA ASP A 103 33.87 29.55 30.98
C ASP A 103 34.17 28.69 29.73
N ASP A 104 33.28 27.72 29.43
CA ASP A 104 33.34 26.78 28.30
C ASP A 104 32.13 26.91 27.35
N PHE A 105 31.68 28.14 27.03
CA PHE A 105 30.60 28.36 26.06
C PHE A 105 30.94 27.91 24.63
N ASP A 106 32.17 27.48 24.36
CA ASP A 106 32.60 26.93 23.07
C ASP A 106 32.34 25.42 22.95
N ASP A 107 32.02 24.71 24.06
CA ASP A 107 31.72 23.27 24.06
C ASP A 107 30.21 23.01 24.19
N PHE A 108 29.60 22.55 23.09
CA PHE A 108 28.19 22.19 23.06
C PHE A 108 27.84 21.09 24.07
N ASP A 109 28.71 20.10 24.29
CA ASP A 109 28.39 18.98 25.19
C ASP A 109 28.34 19.45 26.64
N HIS A 110 29.22 20.37 27.02
CA HIS A 110 29.18 21.02 28.32
C HIS A 110 27.95 21.91 28.47
N PHE A 111 27.68 22.77 27.47
CA PHE A 111 26.50 23.63 27.42
C PHE A 111 25.19 22.81 27.53
N TYR A 112 25.11 21.69 26.80
CA TYR A 112 23.92 20.85 26.76
C TYR A 112 23.63 20.13 28.09
N ARG A 113 24.67 19.81 28.85
CA ARG A 113 24.53 19.11 30.15
C ARG A 113 24.24 20.07 31.31
N THR A 114 24.70 21.30 31.20
CA THR A 114 24.58 22.32 32.27
C THR A 114 23.30 23.15 32.15
N THR A 115 22.71 23.20 30.96
CA THR A 115 21.51 24.00 30.67
C THR A 115 20.25 23.14 30.71
N THR A 116 19.14 23.72 31.19
CA THR A 116 17.82 23.07 31.16
C THR A 116 17.09 23.46 29.88
N PHE A 117 16.89 22.50 28.98
CA PHE A 117 16.16 22.69 27.72
C PHE A 117 14.70 22.24 27.85
N ALA A 118 13.79 22.96 27.20
CA ALA A 118 12.39 22.53 27.13
C ALA A 118 12.22 21.23 26.32
N TYR A 119 13.10 20.99 25.33
CA TYR A 119 13.01 19.87 24.39
C TYR A 119 14.26 18.97 24.43
N SER A 120 14.53 18.32 25.56
CA SER A 120 15.76 17.53 25.76
C SER A 120 15.94 16.31 24.83
N ASP A 121 14.91 15.90 24.10
CA ASP A 121 14.95 14.89 23.04
C ASP A 121 15.44 15.43 21.69
N ARG A 122 15.48 16.76 21.53
CA ARG A 122 15.77 17.47 20.27
C ARG A 122 17.22 17.97 20.17
N ARG A 123 18.18 17.22 20.73
CA ARG A 123 19.61 17.58 20.78
C ARG A 123 20.18 18.08 19.45
N PHE A 124 19.85 17.39 18.34
CA PHE A 124 20.32 17.75 16.99
C PHE A 124 20.01 19.21 16.62
N TYR A 125 18.81 19.69 16.93
CA TYR A 125 18.40 21.04 16.59
C TYR A 125 19.17 22.07 17.44
N TYR A 126 19.31 21.83 18.74
CA TYR A 126 20.11 22.70 19.62
C TYR A 126 21.57 22.76 19.19
N GLU A 127 22.15 21.63 18.81
CA GLU A 127 23.53 21.54 18.33
C GLU A 127 23.73 22.42 17.09
N ILE A 128 22.85 22.28 16.09
CA ILE A 128 22.94 23.09 14.87
C ILE A 128 22.79 24.57 15.21
N ILE A 129 21.79 24.96 15.99
CA ILE A 129 21.60 26.37 16.33
C ILE A 129 22.82 26.89 17.08
N PHE A 130 23.31 26.19 18.10
CA PHE A 130 24.50 26.56 18.86
C PHE A 130 25.73 26.77 17.97
N THR A 131 25.99 25.85 17.02
CA THR A 131 27.11 26.00 16.08
C THR A 131 27.00 27.26 15.20
N LEU A 132 25.78 27.74 14.92
CA LEU A 132 25.61 28.98 14.18
C LEU A 132 25.91 30.23 15.01
N PHE A 133 25.80 30.15 16.35
CA PHE A 133 26.09 31.26 17.26
C PHE A 133 27.56 31.32 17.69
N THR A 134 28.28 30.18 17.72
CA THR A 134 29.69 30.11 18.15
C THR A 134 30.71 30.31 17.02
N VAL A 135 30.34 30.08 15.75
CA VAL A 135 31.25 30.22 14.61
C VAL A 135 31.14 31.60 13.95
N GLU A 136 32.26 32.31 13.76
CA GLU A 136 32.31 33.58 13.03
C GLU A 136 31.72 33.43 11.60
N PRO A 137 30.96 34.43 11.10
CA PRO A 137 30.14 34.32 9.89
C PRO A 137 30.90 34.08 8.58
N SER A 138 32.24 34.19 8.60
CA SER A 138 33.13 34.00 7.44
C SER A 138 33.81 32.62 7.37
N THR A 139 33.67 31.81 8.42
CA THR A 139 34.35 30.50 8.58
C THR A 139 33.42 29.32 8.69
N ILE A 140 32.11 29.49 8.46
CA ILE A 140 31.17 28.37 8.23
C ILE A 140 31.45 27.75 6.84
N SER A 141 32.70 27.37 6.58
CA SER A 141 33.12 26.52 5.49
C SER A 141 33.18 25.10 6.06
N TYR A 142 32.01 24.47 6.17
CA TYR A 142 31.84 23.01 6.17
C TYR A 142 32.81 22.18 7.04
N THR A 143 33.10 22.63 8.26
CA THR A 143 33.72 21.80 9.30
C THR A 143 32.85 21.72 10.55
N ILE A 144 31.53 21.66 10.38
CA ILE A 144 30.79 20.70 11.20
C ILE A 144 31.31 19.39 10.66
N ASP A 145 32.17 18.72 11.44
CA ASP A 145 32.68 17.39 11.12
C ASP A 145 31.53 16.66 10.45
N ALA A 146 31.75 16.31 9.18
CA ALA A 146 30.86 15.44 8.47
C ALA A 146 30.88 14.16 9.29
N ALA A 147 30.03 14.08 10.32
CA ALA A 147 29.52 12.87 10.91
C ALA A 147 28.96 12.20 9.70
N SER A 148 29.84 11.39 9.10
CA SER A 148 29.78 11.04 7.71
C SER A 148 28.39 10.47 7.57
N ILE A 149 27.51 11.18 6.87
CA ILE A 149 26.27 10.60 6.38
C ILE A 149 26.78 9.31 5.81
N ASN A 150 26.43 8.20 6.45
CA ASN A 150 26.97 6.91 6.08
C ASN A 150 26.27 6.66 4.77
N ARG A 151 26.83 7.22 3.68
CA ARG A 151 26.20 7.33 2.38
C ARG A 151 25.89 5.92 1.88
N ASN A 152 26.64 4.94 2.40
CA ASN A 152 26.40 3.53 2.26
C ASN A 152 25.15 3.05 3.02
N GLU A 153 24.93 3.47 4.27
CA GLU A 153 23.70 3.19 5.04
C GLU A 153 22.47 3.84 4.43
N TYR A 154 22.55 5.10 4.00
CA TYR A 154 21.44 5.75 3.30
C TYR A 154 21.08 5.01 2.01
N ARG A 155 22.09 4.69 1.18
CA ARG A 155 21.89 3.89 -0.04
C ARG A 155 21.34 2.50 0.26
N ALA A 156 21.78 1.86 1.34
CA ALA A 156 21.27 0.57 1.78
C ALA A 156 19.80 0.66 2.19
N LYS A 157 19.43 1.64 3.03
CA LYS A 157 18.05 1.90 3.45
C LYS A 157 17.14 2.24 2.28
N ARG A 158 17.63 3.01 1.32
CA ARG A 158 16.92 3.29 0.06
C ARG A 158 16.67 2.01 -0.74
N THR A 159 17.69 1.19 -0.93
CA THR A 159 17.56 -0.10 -1.64
C THR A 159 16.58 -1.03 -0.91
N ASP A 160 16.59 -1.00 0.42
CA ASP A 160 15.68 -1.78 1.25
C ASP A 160 14.23 -1.29 1.12
N SER A 161 14.01 0.03 1.07
CA SER A 161 12.70 0.64 0.78
C SER A 161 12.17 0.19 -0.58
N ASP A 162 12.98 0.27 -1.64
CA ASP A 162 12.60 -0.15 -2.99
C ASP A 162 12.25 -1.65 -3.03
N ARG A 163 13.03 -2.48 -2.32
CA ARG A 163 12.77 -3.91 -2.17
C ARG A 163 11.43 -4.16 -1.46
N LEU A 164 11.17 -3.49 -0.35
CA LEU A 164 9.93 -3.62 0.43
C LEU A 164 8.70 -3.20 -0.39
N LEU A 165 8.78 -2.10 -1.14
CA LEU A 165 7.70 -1.66 -2.04
C LEU A 165 7.42 -2.70 -3.14
N GLY A 166 8.48 -3.30 -3.71
CA GLY A 166 8.35 -4.40 -4.66
C GLY A 166 7.65 -5.62 -4.06
N GLU A 167 8.01 -5.99 -2.83
CA GLU A 167 7.39 -7.09 -2.09
C GLU A 167 5.92 -6.82 -1.77
N LEU A 168 5.59 -5.62 -1.31
CA LEU A 168 4.20 -5.19 -1.04
C LEU A 168 3.34 -5.29 -2.30
N LYS A 169 3.84 -4.82 -3.44
CA LYS A 169 3.15 -4.93 -4.73
C LYS A 169 2.90 -6.40 -5.12
N ASN A 170 3.89 -7.27 -4.90
CA ASN A 170 3.74 -8.70 -5.16
C ASN A 170 2.68 -9.35 -4.24
N ILE A 171 2.67 -9.02 -2.95
CA ILE A 171 1.67 -9.54 -2.00
C ILE A 171 0.27 -9.07 -2.39
N LEU A 172 0.09 -7.79 -2.74
CA LEU A 172 -1.19 -7.27 -3.22
C LEU A 172 -1.69 -8.01 -4.46
N TYR A 173 -0.80 -8.25 -5.43
CA TYR A 173 -1.13 -9.04 -6.61
C TYR A 173 -1.58 -10.46 -6.25
N GLN A 174 -0.90 -11.12 -5.30
CA GLN A 174 -1.30 -12.45 -4.83
C GLN A 174 -2.66 -12.43 -4.13
N ILE A 175 -2.93 -11.43 -3.28
CA ILE A 175 -4.23 -11.27 -2.62
C ILE A 175 -5.33 -11.09 -3.68
N GLU A 176 -5.10 -10.26 -4.69
CA GLU A 176 -6.07 -10.03 -5.76
C GLU A 176 -6.33 -11.30 -6.57
N ALA A 177 -5.29 -12.05 -6.94
CA ALA A 177 -5.42 -13.33 -7.63
C ALA A 177 -6.26 -14.33 -6.81
N GLN A 178 -6.02 -14.43 -5.50
CA GLN A 178 -6.80 -15.32 -4.62
C GLN A 178 -8.26 -14.85 -4.45
N LYS A 179 -8.50 -13.53 -4.35
CA LYS A 179 -9.85 -12.96 -4.31
C LYS A 179 -10.61 -13.21 -5.61
N ASN A 180 -9.94 -13.13 -6.75
CA ASN A 180 -10.51 -13.43 -8.06
C ASN A 180 -10.86 -14.92 -8.19
N ASN A 181 -9.98 -15.82 -7.74
CA ASN A 181 -10.26 -17.25 -7.66
C ASN A 181 -11.49 -17.52 -6.77
N LEU A 182 -11.57 -16.89 -5.59
CA LEU A 182 -12.70 -17.02 -4.68
C LEU A 182 -14.03 -16.56 -5.31
N LYS A 183 -14.03 -15.43 -6.04
CA LYS A 183 -15.21 -14.96 -6.77
C LYS A 183 -15.66 -15.94 -7.86
N ALA A 184 -14.71 -16.58 -8.55
CA ALA A 184 -15.00 -17.58 -9.57
C ALA A 184 -15.64 -18.85 -8.98
N TYR A 185 -15.31 -19.25 -7.75
CA TYR A 185 -15.93 -20.40 -7.07
C TYR A 185 -17.45 -20.26 -6.88
N GLY A 186 -17.98 -19.04 -6.75
CA GLY A 186 -19.41 -18.80 -6.58
C GLY A 186 -20.23 -18.76 -7.88
N LYS A 187 -19.57 -18.75 -9.04
CA LYS A 187 -20.20 -18.68 -10.36
C LYS A 187 -19.61 -19.76 -11.28
N PRO A 188 -20.02 -21.03 -11.14
CA PRO A 188 -19.61 -22.05 -12.09
C PRO A 188 -20.20 -21.72 -13.47
N ASP A 189 -19.35 -21.21 -14.38
CA ASP A 189 -19.72 -20.97 -15.76
C ASP A 189 -20.30 -22.24 -16.39
N GLY A 190 -21.51 -22.16 -16.93
CA GLY A 190 -22.17 -23.28 -17.62
C GLY A 190 -23.26 -23.99 -16.83
N LEU A 191 -23.36 -23.80 -15.50
CA LEU A 191 -24.43 -24.42 -14.71
C LEU A 191 -25.81 -23.88 -15.09
N TRP A 192 -25.90 -22.58 -15.40
CA TRP A 192 -27.11 -21.95 -15.94
C TRP A 192 -27.52 -22.50 -17.32
N LEU A 193 -26.54 -22.81 -18.17
CA LEU A 193 -26.80 -23.41 -19.48
C LEU A 193 -27.37 -24.83 -19.31
N GLY A 194 -26.82 -25.60 -18.38
CA GLY A 194 -27.34 -26.94 -18.05
C GLY A 194 -28.75 -26.92 -17.50
N LEU A 195 -29.05 -25.95 -16.62
CA LEU A 195 -30.40 -25.78 -16.10
C LEU A 195 -31.40 -25.46 -17.21
N LEU A 196 -31.03 -24.61 -18.18
CA LEU A 196 -31.85 -24.30 -19.34
C LEU A 196 -32.10 -25.54 -20.21
N VAL A 197 -31.05 -26.33 -20.49
CA VAL A 197 -31.15 -27.58 -21.27
C VAL A 197 -32.09 -28.59 -20.58
N ILE A 198 -32.03 -28.71 -19.26
CA ILE A 198 -32.93 -29.58 -18.49
C ILE A 198 -34.38 -29.08 -18.59
N VAL A 199 -34.62 -27.77 -18.42
CA VAL A 199 -35.96 -27.19 -18.55
C VAL A 199 -36.52 -27.43 -19.95
N TYR A 200 -35.72 -27.21 -21.00
CA TYR A 200 -36.09 -27.50 -22.38
C TYR A 200 -36.47 -28.97 -22.57
N ALA A 201 -35.65 -29.89 -22.07
CA ALA A 201 -35.92 -31.32 -22.17
C ALA A 201 -37.21 -31.73 -21.44
N CYS A 202 -37.51 -31.13 -20.28
CA CYS A 202 -38.76 -31.36 -19.55
C CYS A 202 -39.99 -30.86 -20.33
N VAL A 203 -39.91 -29.67 -20.92
CA VAL A 203 -41.02 -29.08 -21.70
C VAL A 203 -41.30 -29.92 -22.95
N VAL A 204 -40.27 -30.21 -23.73
CA VAL A 204 -40.40 -30.91 -25.02
C VAL A 204 -40.65 -32.40 -24.84
N GLY A 205 -40.00 -33.03 -23.85
CA GLY A 205 -40.05 -34.47 -23.63
C GLY A 205 -41.20 -34.95 -22.76
N VAL A 206 -41.76 -34.10 -21.89
CA VAL A 206 -42.80 -34.50 -20.91
C VAL A 206 -44.06 -33.68 -21.06
N ILE A 207 -43.98 -32.35 -20.97
CA ILE A 207 -45.17 -31.49 -20.94
C ILE A 207 -45.94 -31.59 -22.27
N TRP A 208 -45.23 -31.45 -23.39
CA TRP A 208 -45.86 -31.41 -24.70
C TRP A 208 -46.56 -32.72 -25.10
N PRO A 209 -45.95 -33.92 -24.91
CA PRO A 209 -46.64 -35.19 -25.12
C PRO A 209 -47.88 -35.39 -24.23
N ILE A 210 -47.83 -34.93 -22.97
CA ILE A 210 -48.97 -35.02 -22.04
C ILE A 210 -50.12 -34.13 -22.52
N THR A 211 -49.83 -32.89 -22.95
CA THR A 211 -50.87 -31.97 -23.44
C THR A 211 -51.53 -32.45 -24.74
N LEU A 212 -50.85 -33.31 -25.50
CA LEU A 212 -51.41 -33.92 -26.70
C LEU A 212 -52.33 -35.11 -26.40
N GLN A 213 -52.40 -35.61 -25.17
CA GLN A 213 -53.29 -36.71 -24.78
C GLN A 213 -54.48 -36.20 -23.93
N PRO A 214 -55.73 -36.56 -24.22
CA PRO A 214 -56.21 -37.45 -25.29
C PRO A 214 -56.50 -36.67 -26.60
N TYR A 215 -55.88 -37.07 -27.72
CA TYR A 215 -56.22 -36.51 -29.03
C TYR A 215 -57.44 -37.24 -29.62
N PRO A 216 -58.41 -36.51 -30.22
CA PRO A 216 -59.58 -37.13 -30.84
C PRO A 216 -59.16 -37.93 -32.09
N LEU A 217 -59.57 -39.21 -32.14
CA LEU A 217 -59.20 -40.22 -33.15
C LEU A 217 -59.58 -39.84 -34.60
N GLU A 218 -60.47 -38.86 -34.79
CA GLU A 218 -60.99 -38.47 -36.11
C GLU A 218 -60.29 -37.23 -36.69
N VAL A 219 -59.47 -36.52 -35.92
CA VAL A 219 -58.93 -35.20 -36.31
C VAL A 219 -57.45 -35.26 -36.70
N TYR A 220 -56.68 -36.20 -36.15
CA TYR A 220 -55.23 -36.25 -36.33
C TYR A 220 -54.77 -37.53 -37.03
N ASN A 221 -53.75 -37.41 -37.89
CA ASN A 221 -53.09 -38.55 -38.50
C ASN A 221 -52.13 -39.20 -37.49
N ASP A 222 -52.51 -40.35 -36.94
CA ASP A 222 -51.76 -41.11 -35.93
C ASP A 222 -50.30 -41.36 -36.32
N VAL A 223 -50.04 -41.63 -37.61
CA VAL A 223 -48.69 -41.91 -38.11
C VAL A 223 -47.84 -40.65 -38.01
N LEU A 224 -48.37 -39.50 -38.43
CA LEU A 224 -47.65 -38.23 -38.40
C LEU A 224 -47.39 -37.76 -36.97
N THR A 225 -48.40 -37.84 -36.10
CA THR A 225 -48.29 -37.46 -34.68
C THR A 225 -47.24 -38.30 -33.94
N LYS A 226 -47.20 -39.62 -34.22
CA LYS A 226 -46.20 -40.53 -33.66
C LYS A 226 -44.77 -40.12 -34.05
N TRP A 227 -44.53 -39.82 -35.32
CA TRP A 227 -43.20 -39.43 -35.79
C TRP A 227 -42.76 -38.06 -35.26
N VAL A 228 -43.70 -37.11 -35.11
CA VAL A 228 -43.42 -35.79 -34.50
C VAL A 228 -43.05 -35.93 -33.02
N LEU A 229 -43.80 -36.71 -32.25
CA LEU A 229 -43.49 -36.97 -30.83
C LEU A 229 -42.13 -37.67 -30.67
N LEU A 230 -41.85 -38.65 -31.52
CA LEU A 230 -40.57 -39.38 -31.52
C LEU A 230 -39.41 -38.46 -31.93
N GLY A 231 -39.63 -37.55 -32.88
CA GLY A 231 -38.66 -36.53 -33.28
C GLY A 231 -38.34 -35.55 -32.15
N TRP A 232 -39.35 -35.07 -31.42
CA TRP A 232 -39.14 -34.21 -30.25
C TRP A 232 -38.42 -34.92 -29.11
N PHE A 233 -38.75 -36.20 -28.87
CA PHE A 233 -38.04 -37.01 -27.88
C PHE A 233 -36.55 -37.17 -28.24
N ILE A 234 -36.25 -37.49 -29.50
CA ILE A 234 -34.86 -37.60 -29.98
C ILE A 234 -34.13 -36.24 -29.91
N SER A 235 -34.81 -35.14 -30.23
CA SER A 235 -34.25 -33.78 -30.12
C SER A 235 -33.87 -33.44 -28.68
N ALA A 236 -34.74 -33.74 -27.70
CA ALA A 236 -34.45 -33.53 -26.28
C ALA A 236 -33.25 -34.37 -25.83
N LEU A 237 -33.18 -35.63 -26.27
CA LEU A 237 -32.09 -36.54 -25.95
C LEU A 237 -30.75 -36.05 -26.54
N LEU A 238 -30.73 -35.63 -27.81
CA LEU A 238 -29.55 -35.02 -28.45
C LEU A 238 -29.09 -33.74 -27.74
N ALA A 239 -30.02 -32.88 -27.32
CA ALA A 239 -29.69 -31.66 -26.60
C ALA A 239 -28.99 -31.95 -25.26
N ILE A 240 -29.48 -32.96 -24.52
CA ILE A 240 -28.84 -33.42 -23.28
C ILE A 240 -27.44 -33.97 -23.57
N PHE A 241 -27.30 -34.88 -24.54
CA PHE A 241 -25.99 -35.47 -24.86
C PHE A 241 -24.98 -34.45 -25.36
N ALA A 242 -25.39 -33.50 -26.21
CA ALA A 242 -24.53 -32.43 -26.68
C ALA A 242 -24.07 -31.52 -25.53
N TYR A 243 -24.97 -31.16 -24.63
CA TYR A 243 -24.61 -30.41 -23.43
C TYR A 243 -23.65 -31.19 -22.53
N LEU A 244 -23.88 -32.49 -22.34
CA LEU A 244 -23.05 -33.34 -21.49
C LEU A 244 -21.64 -33.47 -22.08
N ALA A 245 -21.52 -33.70 -23.38
CA ALA A 245 -20.25 -33.74 -24.11
C ALA A 245 -19.49 -32.40 -24.06
N TRP A 246 -20.20 -31.28 -24.23
CA TRP A 246 -19.61 -29.95 -24.10
C TRP A 246 -19.14 -29.66 -22.67
N SER A 247 -19.95 -30.03 -21.68
CA SER A 247 -19.64 -29.87 -20.26
C SER A 247 -18.41 -30.69 -19.85
N THR A 248 -18.33 -31.98 -20.24
CA THR A 248 -17.14 -32.81 -19.97
C THR A 248 -15.90 -32.31 -20.68
N TYR A 249 -16.01 -31.90 -21.95
CA TYR A 249 -14.89 -31.29 -22.67
C TYR A 249 -14.37 -30.04 -21.93
N ARG A 250 -15.26 -29.12 -21.56
CA ARG A 250 -14.90 -27.87 -20.87
C ARG A 250 -14.28 -28.13 -19.49
N LEU A 251 -14.77 -29.13 -18.76
CA LEU A 251 -14.22 -29.52 -17.45
C LEU A 251 -12.84 -30.17 -17.56
N THR A 252 -12.54 -30.81 -18.69
CA THR A 252 -11.24 -31.48 -18.92
C THR A 252 -10.18 -30.49 -19.41
N VAL A 253 -10.56 -29.49 -20.21
CA VAL A 253 -9.64 -28.47 -20.76
C VAL A 253 -9.33 -27.34 -19.76
N ARG A 254 -10.16 -27.10 -18.74
CA ARG A 254 -9.92 -26.09 -17.69
C ARG A 254 -9.07 -26.60 -16.51
N LYS A 255 -8.51 -27.81 -16.56
CA LYS A 255 -7.48 -28.29 -15.63
C LYS A 255 -6.10 -28.00 -16.17
#